data_AF-A0A8S8YJJ5-F1
#
_entry.id   AF-A0A8S8YJJ5-F1
#
_cell.length_a   1.000
_cell.length_b   1.000
_cell.length_c   1.000
_cell.angle_alpha   90.00
_cell.angle_beta   90.00
_cell.angle_gamma   90.00
#
_symmetry.space_group_name_H-M   'P 1'
#
loop_
_entity.id
_entity.type
_entity.pdbx_description
1 polymer ?
#
loop_
_entity_poly.entity_id
_entity_poly.type
_entity_poly.pdbx_seq_one_letter_code
_entity_poly.pdbx_strand_id
1 'polypeptide(L)'
;MGDFGHKDEDHVVLGCTPESLAELRTAFGPNSLVTAGNASGVVDGGAAVVVKSASQAEADGDKPLARIVTWGIVGLEPAIMAYGPYPLPVWLWKKPD
;
A
#
# COMPACT_ATOMS: atom_id res chain seq x y z
N MET A 1 -16.57 14.98 6.70
CA MET A 1 -15.28 14.43 7.15
C MET A 1 -14.27 15.54 6.96
N GLY A 2 -13.49 15.89 7.99
CA GLY A 2 -12.53 17.00 7.90
C GLY A 2 -11.45 16.72 6.86
N ASP A 3 -10.75 17.77 6.43
CA ASP A 3 -9.50 17.64 5.67
C ASP A 3 -8.42 17.13 6.64
N PHE A 4 -8.22 15.82 6.66
CA PHE A 4 -7.08 15.18 7.31
C PHE A 4 -6.07 14.81 6.23
N GLY A 5 -4.80 15.12 6.44
CA GLY A 5 -3.72 14.85 5.51
C GLY A 5 -2.48 14.29 6.19
N HIS A 6 -1.38 14.25 5.44
CA HIS A 6 -0.09 13.72 5.95
C HIS A 6 0.44 14.47 7.18
N LYS A 7 -0.06 15.67 7.48
CA LYS A 7 0.36 16.46 8.66
C LYS A 7 -0.32 15.99 9.95
N ASP A 8 -1.41 15.25 9.82
CA ASP A 8 -2.20 14.72 10.93
C ASP A 8 -1.82 13.25 11.23
N GLU A 9 -0.96 12.65 10.41
CA GLU A 9 -0.41 11.30 10.55
C GLU A 9 0.87 11.33 11.39
N ASP A 10 0.88 10.61 12.52
CA ASP A 10 1.97 10.65 13.50
C ASP A 10 3.23 9.91 13.04
N HIS A 11 3.10 9.01 12.06
CA HIS A 11 4.23 8.33 11.44
C HIS A 11 5.02 9.22 10.45
N VAL A 12 4.45 10.34 9.99
CA VAL A 12 5.12 11.19 8.99
C VAL A 12 6.24 12.01 9.63
N VAL A 13 7.48 11.73 9.24
CA VAL A 13 8.66 12.49 9.67
C VAL A 13 8.80 13.77 8.85
N LEU A 14 8.37 14.89 9.42
CA LEU A 14 8.51 16.22 8.82
C LEU A 14 9.98 16.67 8.83
N GLY A 15 10.42 17.29 7.73
CA GLY A 15 11.80 17.79 7.61
C GLY A 15 12.86 16.73 7.33
N CYS A 16 12.47 15.55 6.85
CA CYS A 16 13.39 14.51 6.39
C CYS A 16 14.36 15.03 5.31
N THR A 17 15.65 14.73 5.47
CA THR A 17 16.72 15.13 4.54
C THR A 17 17.56 13.91 4.12
N PRO A 18 18.18 13.91 2.93
CA PRO A 18 19.09 12.85 2.52
C PRO A 18 20.22 12.60 3.53
N GLU A 19 20.76 13.65 4.13
CA GLU A 19 21.82 13.58 5.14
C GLU A 19 21.33 12.85 6.39
N SER A 20 20.14 13.21 6.89
CA SER A 20 19.55 12.52 8.06
C SER A 20 19.27 11.04 7.80
N LEU A 21 18.94 10.65 6.57
CA LEU A 21 18.71 9.25 6.20
C LEU A 21 20.01 8.45 6.11
N ALA A 22 21.09 9.09 5.64
CA ALA A 22 22.40 8.46 5.47
C ALA A 22 23.07 8.10 6.82
N GLU A 23 22.73 8.80 7.89
CA GLU A 23 23.26 8.56 9.25
C GLU A 23 22.59 7.38 9.96
N LEU A 24 21.50 6.83 9.41
CA LEU A 24 20.72 5.78 10.06
C LEU A 24 21.45 4.43 10.05
N ARG A 25 21.44 3.75 11.19
CA ARG A 25 21.97 2.39 11.33
C ARG A 25 21.11 1.38 10.56
N THR A 26 21.77 0.36 10.03
CA THR A 26 21.11 -0.74 9.32
C THR A 26 20.36 -1.65 10.29
N ALA A 27 19.15 -2.09 9.91
CA ALA A 27 18.24 -2.80 10.80
C ALA A 27 18.48 -4.33 10.88
N PHE A 28 19.09 -4.92 9.84
CA PHE A 28 19.24 -6.38 9.70
C PHE A 28 20.72 -6.82 9.59
N GLY A 29 21.61 -6.12 10.28
CA GLY A 29 23.04 -6.43 10.33
C GLY A 29 23.92 -5.54 9.42
N PRO A 30 25.26 -5.69 9.50
CA PRO A 30 26.20 -4.72 8.93
C PRO A 30 26.22 -4.69 7.40
N ASN A 31 25.80 -5.76 6.73
CA ASN A 31 25.74 -5.84 5.27
C ASN A 31 24.35 -5.48 4.70
N SER A 32 23.39 -5.15 5.57
CA SER A 32 22.05 -4.75 5.12
C SER A 32 22.06 -3.33 4.56
N LEU A 33 21.18 -3.06 3.61
CA LEU A 33 20.94 -1.71 3.08
C LEU A 33 19.65 -1.08 3.64
N VAL A 34 18.96 -1.81 4.52
CA VAL A 34 17.66 -1.40 5.06
C VAL A 34 17.87 -0.69 6.39
N THR A 35 17.27 0.49 6.53
CA THR A 35 17.29 1.32 7.74
C THR A 35 15.87 1.65 8.16
N ALA A 36 15.69 2.17 9.37
CA ALA A 36 14.37 2.62 9.84
C ALA A 36 13.76 3.73 8.94
N GLY A 37 14.60 4.48 8.22
CA GLY A 37 14.13 5.59 7.36
C GLY A 37 13.72 5.16 5.95
N ASN A 38 14.06 3.93 5.51
CA ASN A 38 13.70 3.42 4.18
C ASN A 38 12.79 2.18 4.21
N ALA A 39 12.42 1.72 5.40
CA ALA A 39 11.41 0.69 5.61
C ALA A 39 10.08 1.32 6.08
N SER A 40 8.98 0.59 5.90
CA SER A 40 7.70 0.97 6.51
C SER A 40 7.79 0.84 8.03
N GLY A 41 7.15 1.75 8.77
CA GLY A 41 7.09 1.67 10.22
C GLY A 41 6.03 0.73 10.76
N VAL A 42 6.05 0.59 12.08
CA VAL A 42 5.01 -0.10 12.86
C VAL A 42 3.97 0.94 13.22
N VAL A 43 2.73 0.75 12.76
CA VAL A 43 1.62 1.71 12.91
C VAL A 43 0.34 0.98 13.31
N ASP A 44 -0.54 1.70 14.00
CA ASP A 44 -1.87 1.24 14.38
C ASP A 44 -2.93 2.01 13.58
N GLY A 45 -3.90 1.31 12.97
CA GLY A 45 -4.93 1.98 12.16
C GLY A 45 -6.10 1.07 11.76
N GLY A 46 -7.18 1.69 11.27
CA GLY A 46 -8.37 0.99 10.78
C GLY A 46 -8.98 1.68 9.56
N ALA A 47 -9.47 0.89 8.60
CA ALA A 47 -10.13 1.36 7.40
C ALA A 47 -11.29 0.45 7.02
N ALA A 48 -12.35 1.01 6.44
CA ALA A 48 -13.50 0.26 5.94
C ALA A 48 -14.02 0.86 4.64
N VAL A 49 -14.52 0.00 3.76
CA VAL A 49 -15.21 0.37 2.52
C VAL A 49 -16.51 -0.41 2.42
N VAL A 50 -17.55 0.23 1.89
CA VAL A 50 -18.80 -0.43 1.54
C VAL A 50 -18.71 -0.90 0.11
N VAL A 51 -18.93 -2.20 -0.11
CA VAL A 51 -18.94 -2.81 -1.45
C VAL A 51 -20.35 -3.29 -1.77
N LYS A 52 -20.85 -2.92 -2.95
CA LYS A 52 -22.15 -3.34 -3.47
C LYS A 52 -22.01 -3.83 -4.91
N SER A 53 -22.98 -4.63 -5.36
CA SER A 53 -23.18 -4.82 -6.80
C SER A 53 -23.62 -3.49 -7.43
N ALA A 54 -23.34 -3.31 -8.72
CA ALA A 54 -23.76 -2.11 -9.45
C ALA A 54 -25.29 -1.94 -9.43
N SER A 55 -26.03 -3.04 -9.57
CA SER A 55 -27.50 -3.01 -9.55
C SER A 55 -28.07 -2.60 -8.19
N GLN A 56 -27.47 -3.07 -7.09
CA GLN A 56 -27.93 -2.67 -5.76
C GLN A 56 -27.60 -1.21 -5.48
N ALA A 57 -26.39 -0.76 -5.85
CA ALA A 57 -26.01 0.64 -5.72
C ALA A 57 -26.96 1.56 -6.52
N GLU A 58 -27.35 1.17 -7.73
CA GLU A 58 -28.32 1.92 -8.55
C GLU A 58 -29.72 1.93 -7.92
N ALA A 59 -30.22 0.77 -7.45
CA ALA A 59 -31.52 0.67 -6.80
C ALA A 59 -31.62 1.52 -5.52
N ASP A 60 -30.52 1.62 -4.77
CA ASP A 60 -30.41 2.45 -3.56
C ASP A 60 -30.19 3.94 -3.87
N GLY A 61 -29.94 4.30 -5.14
CA GLY A 61 -29.62 5.68 -5.55
C GLY A 61 -28.21 6.14 -5.15
N ASP A 62 -27.31 5.21 -4.86
CA ASP A 62 -25.93 5.52 -4.51
C ASP A 62 -25.15 6.07 -5.71
N LYS A 63 -24.12 6.89 -5.43
CA LYS A 63 -23.12 7.33 -6.41
C LYS A 63 -21.77 6.66 -6.09
N PRO A 64 -21.42 5.54 -6.73
CA PRO A 64 -20.17 4.83 -6.44
C PRO A 64 -18.93 5.71 -6.68
N LEU A 65 -17.94 5.63 -5.77
CA LEU A 65 -16.66 6.33 -5.92
C LEU A 65 -15.73 5.67 -6.96
N ALA A 66 -15.82 4.34 -7.08
CA ALA A 66 -15.01 3.54 -7.98
C ALA A 66 -15.68 2.17 -8.24
N ARG A 67 -15.12 1.41 -9.18
CA ARG A 67 -15.51 0.01 -9.48
C ARG A 67 -14.27 -0.88 -9.43
N ILE A 68 -14.40 -2.05 -8.83
CA ILE A 68 -13.37 -3.09 -8.90
C ILE A 68 -13.37 -3.68 -10.31
N VAL A 69 -12.34 -3.39 -11.11
CA VAL A 69 -12.21 -3.86 -12.49
C VAL A 69 -11.65 -5.28 -12.54
N THR A 70 -10.59 -5.53 -11.77
CA THR A 70 -9.92 -6.83 -11.69
C THR A 70 -9.11 -6.92 -10.39
N TRP A 71 -8.77 -8.12 -9.97
CA TRP A 71 -7.93 -8.41 -8.81
C TRP A 71 -7.30 -9.80 -8.97
N GLY A 72 -6.23 -10.07 -8.22
CA GLY A 72 -5.57 -11.38 -8.26
C GLY A 72 -4.63 -11.60 -7.10
N ILE A 73 -4.22 -12.86 -6.94
CA ILE A 73 -3.32 -13.34 -5.90
C ILE A 73 -2.19 -14.13 -6.58
N VAL A 74 -0.96 -13.96 -6.11
CA VAL A 74 0.20 -14.75 -6.56
C VAL A 74 0.91 -15.36 -5.35
N GLY A 75 1.42 -16.58 -5.50
CA GLY A 75 2.35 -17.18 -4.55
C GLY A 75 3.78 -17.03 -5.04
N LEU A 76 4.71 -16.72 -4.14
CA LEU A 76 6.14 -16.64 -4.41
C LEU A 76 6.93 -17.38 -3.32
N GLU A 77 8.20 -17.63 -3.60
CA GLU A 77 9.16 -18.07 -2.58
C GLU A 77 9.24 -17.02 -1.44
N PRO A 78 9.07 -17.41 -0.17
CA PRO A 78 9.06 -16.47 0.96
C PRO A 78 10.27 -15.53 1.02
N ALA A 79 11.46 -16.02 0.63
CA ALA A 79 12.68 -15.22 0.63
C ALA A 79 12.63 -13.97 -0.29
N ILE A 80 11.71 -13.94 -1.27
CA ILE A 80 11.54 -12.84 -2.23
C ILE A 80 10.11 -12.28 -2.23
N MET A 81 9.38 -12.43 -1.12
CA MET A 81 7.94 -12.08 -1.04
C MET A 81 7.59 -10.68 -1.59
N ALA A 82 8.47 -9.69 -1.42
CA ALA A 82 8.26 -8.31 -1.88
C ALA A 82 8.20 -8.17 -3.42
N TYR A 83 8.57 -9.21 -4.17
CA TYR A 83 8.52 -9.24 -5.63
C TYR A 83 7.11 -9.51 -6.18
N GLY A 84 6.12 -9.83 -5.33
CA GLY A 84 4.74 -10.15 -5.72
C GLY A 84 4.05 -9.13 -6.66
N PRO A 85 4.24 -7.82 -6.48
CA PRO A 85 3.65 -6.80 -7.35
C PRO A 85 4.22 -6.77 -8.78
N TYR A 86 5.45 -7.25 -9.02
CA TYR A 86 6.04 -7.24 -10.37
C TYR A 86 5.30 -8.13 -11.37
N PRO A 87 5.06 -9.43 -11.10
CA PRO A 87 4.37 -10.29 -12.04
C PRO A 87 2.88 -9.95 -12.16
N LEU A 88 2.21 -9.56 -11.06
CA LEU A 88 0.75 -9.53 -10.94
C LEU A 88 0.04 -8.73 -12.07
N PRO A 89 0.45 -7.50 -12.44
CA PRO A 89 -0.18 -6.75 -13.52
C PRO A 89 -0.11 -7.47 -14.87
N VAL A 90 1.02 -8.12 -15.18
CA VAL A 90 1.21 -8.87 -16.44
C VAL A 90 0.22 -10.02 -16.54
N TRP A 91 -0.07 -10.71 -15.43
CA TRP A 91 -1.06 -11.79 -15.42
C TRP A 91 -2.49 -11.25 -15.53
N LEU A 92 -2.79 -10.15 -14.85
CA LEU A 92 -4.12 -9.53 -14.89
C LEU A 92 -4.47 -8.98 -16.27
N TRP A 93 -3.49 -8.42 -16.99
CA TRP A 93 -3.70 -7.89 -18.34
C TRP A 93 -3.64 -8.95 -19.44
N LYS A 94 -3.09 -10.13 -19.15
CA LYS A 94 -3.05 -11.26 -20.09
C LYS A 94 -4.26 -12.18 -20.03
N LYS A 95 -5.16 -12.02 -19.05
CA LYS A 95 -6.45 -12.70 -19.08
C LYS A 95 -7.36 -11.94 -20.06
N PRO A 96 -7.67 -12.50 -21.24
CA PRO A 96 -8.76 -11.97 -22.04
C PRO A 96 -10.07 -12.24 -21.31
N ASP A 97 -11.06 -11.42 -21.60
CA ASP A 97 -12.45 -11.57 -21.17
C ASP A 97 -13.02 -12.98 -21.46
#